data_AF-A0A947F3Y6-F1
#
_entry.id   AF-A0A947F3Y6-F1
#
_cell.length_a   1.000
_cell.length_b   1.000
_cell.length_c   1.000
_cell.angle_alpha   90.00
_cell.angle_beta   90.00
_cell.angle_gamma   90.00
#
_symmetry.space_group_name_H-M   'P 1'
#
loop_
_entity.id
_entity.type
_entity.pdbx_description
1 polymer ?
#
loop_
_entity_poly.entity_id
_entity_poly.type
_entity_poly.pdbx_seq_one_letter_code
_entity_poly.pdbx_strand_id
1 'polypeptide(L)'
;YAAIRSCEHYLEKYGGHEVAAGITMKRELFNDFAKEFERQAAIQLSDSKTKKMTCDNSFLDLSLSAALNSTLLASLWQLEPVGVGNPKPIFKDTEACLTDIRFFGARQEHLRGVIRGTYANVQVVGFNIGERAHRITPGETCTIIYSHMFDNYGGRSQWKIRIEDIWQHN
;
A
#
# COMPACT_ATOMS: atom_id res chain seq x y z
N TYR A 1 19.83 9.95 0.86
CA TYR A 1 21.10 10.54 0.38
C TYR A 1 21.84 11.32 1.48
N ALA A 2 21.19 12.26 2.19
CA ALA A 2 21.85 13.09 3.20
C ALA A 2 22.53 12.30 4.34
N ALA A 3 21.89 11.26 4.89
CA ALA A 3 22.51 10.39 5.91
C ALA A 3 23.78 9.67 5.44
N ILE A 4 23.85 9.29 4.16
CA ILE A 4 25.04 8.66 3.56
C ILE A 4 26.17 9.67 3.47
N ARG A 5 25.87 10.91 3.04
CA ARG A 5 26.85 12.00 2.95
C ARG A 5 27.45 12.33 4.32
N SER A 6 26.65 12.32 5.40
CA SER A 6 27.18 12.51 6.76
C SER A 6 28.18 11.43 7.19
N CYS A 7 28.18 10.27 6.54
CA CYS A 7 29.04 9.13 6.84
C CYS A 7 30.18 8.96 5.83
N GLU A 8 30.48 9.97 5.00
CA GLU A 8 31.42 9.86 3.87
C GLU A 8 32.83 9.42 4.26
N HIS A 9 33.26 9.71 5.49
CA HIS A 9 34.58 9.33 6.02
C HIS A 9 34.77 7.81 6.20
N TYR A 10 33.69 7.03 6.19
CA TYR A 10 33.77 5.55 6.16
C TYR A 10 33.73 4.98 4.74
N LEU A 11 33.51 5.81 3.72
CA LEU A 11 33.21 5.38 2.36
C LEU A 11 34.39 5.65 1.43
N GLU A 12 34.74 4.67 0.61
CA GLU A 12 35.71 4.84 -0.49
C GLU A 12 35.04 5.47 -1.70
N LYS A 13 33.79 5.10 -1.96
CA LYS A 13 32.92 5.68 -3.01
C LYS A 13 31.48 5.69 -2.54
N TYR A 14 30.74 6.72 -2.90
CA TYR A 14 29.30 6.78 -2.69
C TYR A 14 28.64 7.62 -3.77
N GLY A 15 27.39 7.30 -4.12
CA GLY A 15 26.64 8.03 -5.13
C GLY A 15 25.21 7.51 -5.25
N GLY A 16 24.30 8.31 -5.81
CA GLY A 16 22.89 7.94 -5.93
C GLY A 16 21.96 9.13 -6.06
N HIS A 17 20.67 8.83 -6.15
CA HIS A 17 19.58 9.80 -6.16
C HIS A 17 18.80 9.71 -4.84
N GLU A 18 17.77 10.55 -4.67
CA GLU A 18 17.00 10.62 -3.43
C GLU A 18 16.42 9.26 -2.97
N VAL A 19 16.06 8.40 -3.92
CA VAL A 19 15.38 7.11 -3.68
C VAL A 19 16.29 5.87 -3.77
N ALA A 20 17.56 6.02 -4.16
CA ALA A 20 18.49 4.90 -4.28
C ALA A 20 19.95 5.38 -4.21
N ALA A 21 20.81 4.65 -3.51
CA ALA A 21 22.23 4.95 -3.44
C ALA A 21 23.10 3.69 -3.40
N GLY A 22 24.29 3.79 -3.98
CA GLY A 22 25.35 2.80 -3.89
C GLY A 22 26.51 3.33 -3.04
N ILE A 23 27.11 2.44 -2.26
CA ILE A 23 28.26 2.72 -1.41
C ILE A 23 29.33 1.65 -1.58
N THR A 24 30.59 2.03 -1.40
CA THR A 24 31.75 1.14 -1.35
C THR A 24 32.57 1.52 -0.13
N MET A 25 32.95 0.54 0.68
CA MET A 25 33.72 0.73 1.90
C MET A 25 34.57 -0.51 2.19
N LYS A 26 35.55 -0.34 3.06
CA LYS A 26 36.29 -1.46 3.65
C LYS A 26 35.41 -2.23 4.61
N ARG A 27 35.51 -3.56 4.60
CA ARG A 27 34.65 -4.44 5.41
C ARG A 27 34.81 -4.19 6.91
N GLU A 28 36.00 -3.80 7.35
CA GLU A 28 36.29 -3.57 8.77
C GLU A 28 35.54 -2.34 9.32
N LEU A 29 35.22 -1.37 8.46
CA LEU A 29 34.51 -0.14 8.83
C LEU A 29 32.99 -0.29 8.88
N PHE A 30 32.46 -1.47 8.50
CA PHE A 30 31.02 -1.68 8.37
C PHE A 30 30.26 -1.43 9.68
N ASN A 31 30.78 -1.92 10.81
CA ASN A 31 30.10 -1.81 12.09
C ASN A 31 30.02 -0.35 12.58
N ASP A 32 31.08 0.43 12.35
CA ASP A 32 31.14 1.83 12.75
C ASP A 32 30.28 2.70 11.81
N PHE A 33 30.33 2.40 10.51
CA PHE A 33 29.41 3.00 9.53
C PHE A 33 27.95 2.73 9.88
N ALA A 34 27.57 1.48 10.18
CA ALA A 34 26.17 1.12 10.44
C ALA A 34 25.60 1.90 11.64
N LYS A 35 26.36 1.98 12.73
CA LYS A 35 25.96 2.75 13.93
C LYS A 35 25.80 4.23 13.64
N GLU A 36 26.78 4.83 12.95
CA GLU A 36 26.73 6.26 12.65
C GLU A 36 25.63 6.57 11.62
N PHE A 37 25.44 5.70 10.63
CA PHE A 37 24.37 5.83 9.65
C PHE A 37 22.98 5.76 10.31
N GLU A 38 22.75 4.80 11.21
CA GLU A 38 21.51 4.71 11.97
C GLU A 38 21.25 5.98 12.78
N ARG A 39 22.29 6.52 13.44
CA ARG A 39 22.20 7.76 14.21
C ARG A 39 21.85 8.95 13.32
N GLN A 40 22.54 9.10 12.19
CA GLN A 40 22.31 10.19 11.23
C GLN A 40 20.93 10.09 10.57
N ALA A 41 20.51 8.87 10.22
CA ALA A 41 19.17 8.61 9.70
C ALA A 41 18.10 8.96 10.74
N ALA A 42 18.28 8.59 12.01
CA ALA A 42 17.33 8.91 13.07
C ALA A 42 17.18 10.42 13.29
N ILE A 43 18.28 11.19 13.27
CA ILE A 43 18.25 12.66 13.39
C ILE A 43 17.50 13.28 12.21
N GLN A 44 17.83 12.87 10.99
CA GLN A 44 17.19 13.41 9.80
C GLN A 44 15.71 13.02 9.70
N LEU A 45 15.34 11.83 10.18
CA LEU A 45 13.96 11.35 10.27
C LEU A 45 13.15 12.03 11.38
N SER A 46 13.80 12.60 12.40
CA SER A 46 13.13 13.33 13.48
C SER A 46 12.95 14.82 13.16
N ASP A 47 13.88 15.42 12.41
CA ASP A 47 13.74 16.79 11.87
C ASP A 47 12.81 16.86 10.66
N SER A 48 12.79 15.82 9.82
CA SER A 48 11.67 15.63 8.91
C SER A 48 10.48 15.26 9.80
N LYS A 49 9.45 16.12 9.91
CA LYS A 49 8.11 15.61 10.22
C LYS A 49 7.94 14.41 9.33
N THR A 50 7.88 13.21 9.90
CA THR A 50 7.82 11.99 9.15
C THR A 50 6.64 12.18 8.21
N LYS A 51 6.92 12.52 6.95
CA LYS A 51 6.07 12.09 5.86
C LYS A 51 6.29 10.59 5.91
N LYS A 52 5.57 9.93 6.85
CA LYS A 52 4.80 8.74 6.49
C LYS A 52 4.37 9.04 5.08
N MET A 53 4.63 8.12 4.18
CA MET A 53 4.13 8.19 2.82
C MET A 53 2.61 8.37 2.92
N THR A 54 2.18 9.61 3.15
CA THR A 54 0.94 10.17 2.73
C THR A 54 1.17 10.11 1.24
N CYS A 55 0.89 8.93 0.67
CA CYS A 55 -0.02 8.88 -0.45
C CYS A 55 -0.99 10.00 -0.16
N ASP A 56 -0.90 11.11 -0.89
CA ASP A 56 -1.73 12.28 -0.62
C ASP A 56 -3.09 11.79 -0.15
N ASN A 57 -3.49 12.21 1.05
CA ASN A 57 -4.70 11.77 1.74
C ASN A 57 -5.99 12.09 0.93
N SER A 58 -5.88 12.44 -0.35
CA SER A 58 -6.92 12.39 -1.35
C SER A 58 -7.26 10.93 -1.67
N PHE A 59 -7.77 10.22 -0.68
CA PHE A 59 -8.68 9.13 -1.02
C PHE A 59 -9.88 9.77 -1.71
N LEU A 60 -10.28 9.19 -2.83
CA LEU A 60 -11.56 9.54 -3.42
C LEU A 60 -12.63 8.82 -2.59
N ASP A 61 -13.43 9.59 -1.86
CA ASP A 61 -14.59 9.06 -1.16
C ASP A 61 -15.56 8.51 -2.21
N LEU A 62 -15.66 7.19 -2.27
CA LEU A 62 -16.45 6.49 -3.25
C LEU A 62 -16.90 5.16 -2.67
N SER A 63 -18.21 5.03 -2.45
CA SER A 63 -18.77 3.75 -2.02
C SER A 63 -18.58 2.70 -3.09
N LEU A 64 -17.95 1.59 -2.73
CA LEU A 64 -17.71 0.49 -3.66
C LEU A 64 -19.02 -0.12 -4.15
N SER A 65 -20.07 -0.08 -3.32
CA SER A 65 -21.41 -0.53 -3.66
C SER A 65 -22.03 0.24 -4.84
N ALA A 66 -21.64 1.51 -5.01
CA ALA A 66 -22.06 2.41 -6.09
C ALA A 66 -21.00 2.52 -7.22
N ALA A 67 -19.75 2.15 -6.96
CA ALA A 67 -18.61 2.31 -7.87
C ALA A 67 -18.57 1.30 -9.04
N LEU A 68 -19.35 0.21 -8.98
CA LEU A 68 -19.39 -0.81 -10.05
C LEU A 68 -20.17 -0.36 -11.29
N ASN A 69 -19.85 0.81 -11.82
CA ASN A 69 -20.35 1.26 -13.13
C ASN A 69 -19.28 1.01 -14.19
N SER A 70 -19.66 0.41 -15.32
CA SER A 70 -18.79 0.18 -16.49
C SER A 70 -18.09 1.45 -16.97
N THR A 71 -18.71 2.62 -16.79
CA THR A 71 -18.11 3.92 -17.16
C THR A 71 -16.90 4.26 -16.29
N LEU A 72 -16.96 3.99 -14.98
CA LEU A 72 -15.80 4.23 -14.10
C LEU A 72 -14.64 3.30 -14.48
N LEU A 73 -14.95 2.04 -14.79
CA LEU A 73 -13.96 1.05 -15.22
C LEU A 73 -13.25 1.49 -16.50
N ALA A 74 -14.02 1.98 -17.49
CA ALA A 74 -13.47 2.47 -18.76
C ALA A 74 -12.58 3.71 -18.56
N SER A 75 -12.94 4.60 -17.63
CA SER A 75 -12.12 5.77 -17.29
C SER A 75 -10.83 5.36 -16.57
N LEU A 76 -10.90 4.41 -15.64
CA LEU A 76 -9.72 3.90 -14.94
C LEU A 76 -8.74 3.21 -15.89
N TRP A 77 -9.23 2.53 -16.92
CA TRP A 77 -8.37 1.95 -17.97
C TRP A 77 -7.58 2.99 -18.76
N GLN A 78 -8.14 4.18 -18.98
CA GLN A 78 -7.43 5.26 -19.68
C GLN A 78 -6.29 5.86 -18.85
N LEU A 79 -6.21 5.55 -17.55
CA LEU A 79 -5.14 6.01 -16.66
C LEU A 79 -3.92 5.07 -16.68
N GLU A 80 -3.96 3.95 -17.39
CA GLU A 80 -2.77 3.10 -17.57
C GLU A 80 -1.76 3.76 -18.53
N PRO A 81 -0.43 3.62 -18.31
CA PRO A 81 0.18 2.82 -17.25
C PRO A 81 0.27 3.56 -15.91
N VAL A 82 -0.09 2.87 -14.82
CA VAL A 82 0.12 3.37 -13.45
C VAL A 82 1.55 3.05 -12.95
N GLY A 83 2.11 3.92 -12.13
CA GLY A 83 3.48 3.77 -11.59
C GLY A 83 3.92 4.97 -10.75
N VAL A 84 5.23 5.09 -10.50
CA VAL A 84 5.79 6.16 -9.64
C VAL A 84 5.45 7.57 -10.17
N GLY A 85 5.40 7.75 -11.49
CA GLY A 85 5.02 9.02 -12.12
C GLY A 85 3.52 9.21 -12.36
N ASN A 86 2.71 8.17 -12.14
CA ASN A 86 1.26 8.18 -12.35
C ASN A 86 0.62 7.23 -11.33
N PRO A 87 0.46 7.65 -10.06
CA PRO A 87 0.01 6.77 -9.00
C PRO A 87 -1.39 6.27 -9.28
N LYS A 88 -1.64 4.98 -9.02
CA LYS A 88 -2.97 4.40 -9.14
C LYS A 88 -3.97 5.15 -8.24
N PRO A 89 -5.20 5.40 -8.69
CA PRO A 89 -6.23 5.97 -7.83
C PRO A 89 -6.53 5.05 -6.63
N ILE A 90 -6.65 5.66 -5.44
CA ILE A 90 -7.03 4.98 -4.20
C ILE A 90 -8.35 5.58 -3.71
N PHE A 91 -9.27 4.71 -3.34
CA PHE A 91 -10.63 5.06 -2.93
C PHE A 91 -10.85 4.70 -1.47
N LYS A 92 -11.79 5.40 -0.84
CA LYS A 92 -12.26 5.13 0.50
C LYS A 92 -13.76 4.90 0.49
N ASP A 93 -14.18 3.82 1.12
CA ASP A 93 -15.59 3.53 1.41
C ASP A 93 -15.74 3.39 2.92
N THR A 94 -16.49 4.30 3.54
CA THR A 94 -16.75 4.30 4.99
C THR A 94 -17.87 3.37 5.41
N GLU A 95 -18.68 2.91 4.45
CA GLU A 95 -19.90 2.14 4.70
C GLU A 95 -19.84 0.73 4.08
N ALA A 96 -18.63 0.21 3.86
CA ALA A 96 -18.45 -1.10 3.28
C ALA A 96 -18.95 -2.20 4.23
N CYS A 97 -19.65 -3.19 3.69
CA CYS A 97 -20.15 -4.34 4.44
C CYS A 97 -19.55 -5.63 3.86
N LEU A 98 -18.57 -6.21 4.55
CA LEU A 98 -18.00 -7.51 4.18
C LEU A 98 -18.89 -8.63 4.71
N THR A 99 -19.43 -9.45 3.81
CA THR A 99 -20.40 -10.51 4.14
C THR A 99 -19.77 -11.91 4.22
N ASP A 100 -18.67 -12.13 3.51
CA ASP A 100 -17.83 -13.34 3.61
C ASP A 100 -16.38 -12.88 3.74
N ILE A 101 -15.64 -13.46 4.69
CA ILE A 101 -14.23 -13.17 4.93
C ILE A 101 -13.51 -14.51 5.11
N ARG A 102 -12.56 -14.80 4.23
CA ARG A 102 -11.73 -16.00 4.29
C ARG A 102 -10.26 -15.62 4.29
N PHE A 103 -9.54 -16.13 5.27
CA PHE A 103 -8.11 -15.89 5.40
C PHE A 103 -7.30 -16.95 4.66
N PHE A 104 -6.16 -16.54 4.11
CA PHE A 104 -5.20 -17.44 3.47
C PHE A 104 -3.76 -16.93 3.67
N GLY A 105 -2.78 -17.75 3.29
CA GLY A 105 -1.38 -17.55 3.65
C GLY A 105 -0.99 -18.41 4.85
N ALA A 106 0.32 -18.68 5.01
CA ALA A 106 0.81 -19.60 6.03
C ALA A 106 0.52 -19.10 7.47
N ARG A 107 0.36 -17.79 7.63
CA ARG A 107 0.06 -17.10 8.88
C ARG A 107 -1.29 -16.38 8.84
N GLN A 108 -2.17 -16.73 7.89
CA GLN A 108 -3.46 -16.06 7.68
C GLN A 108 -3.33 -14.54 7.43
N GLU A 109 -2.22 -14.14 6.81
CA GLU A 109 -1.85 -12.75 6.57
C GLU A 109 -2.65 -12.07 5.43
N HIS A 110 -3.44 -12.83 4.67
CA HIS A 110 -4.21 -12.35 3.53
C HIS A 110 -5.71 -12.63 3.71
N LEU A 111 -6.55 -11.84 3.05
CA LEU A 111 -7.98 -12.10 2.98
C LEU A 111 -8.48 -12.20 1.54
N ARG A 112 -9.49 -13.03 1.33
CA ARG A 112 -10.43 -12.93 0.23
C ARG A 112 -11.81 -12.74 0.84
N GLY A 113 -12.60 -11.83 0.28
CA GLY A 113 -13.91 -11.55 0.82
C GLY A 113 -14.93 -11.15 -0.23
N VAL A 114 -16.14 -10.92 0.25
CA VAL A 114 -17.27 -10.45 -0.55
C VAL A 114 -17.87 -9.22 0.11
N ILE A 115 -17.84 -8.10 -0.60
CA ILE A 115 -18.52 -6.88 -0.17
C ILE A 115 -19.93 -6.87 -0.74
N ARG A 116 -20.91 -6.54 0.10
CA ARG A 116 -22.30 -6.33 -0.33
C ARG A 116 -22.37 -5.08 -1.20
N GLY A 117 -22.73 -5.25 -2.46
CA GLY A 117 -22.99 -4.14 -3.38
C GLY A 117 -24.47 -3.86 -3.53
N THR A 118 -24.80 -2.69 -4.05
CA THR A 118 -26.20 -2.27 -4.28
C THR A 118 -26.87 -3.10 -5.37
N TYR A 119 -26.13 -3.41 -6.44
CA TYR A 119 -26.62 -4.16 -7.59
C TYR A 119 -26.08 -5.59 -7.66
N ALA A 120 -24.82 -5.78 -7.27
CA ALA A 120 -24.16 -7.08 -7.26
C ALA A 120 -23.07 -7.10 -6.18
N ASN A 121 -22.85 -8.28 -5.58
CA ASN A 121 -21.77 -8.49 -4.62
C ASN A 121 -20.40 -8.43 -5.30
N VAL A 122 -19.41 -7.88 -4.61
CA VAL A 122 -18.07 -7.60 -5.15
C VAL A 122 -17.05 -8.51 -4.49
N GLN A 123 -16.30 -9.26 -5.28
CA GLN A 123 -15.17 -10.03 -4.77
C GLN A 123 -13.95 -9.13 -4.54
N VAL A 124 -13.35 -9.26 -3.36
CA VAL A 124 -12.20 -8.47 -2.95
C VAL A 124 -11.07 -9.34 -2.44
N VAL A 125 -9.84 -8.84 -2.56
CA VAL A 125 -8.63 -9.46 -2.00
C VAL A 125 -7.86 -8.43 -1.19
N GLY A 126 -7.21 -8.85 -0.11
CA GLY A 126 -6.32 -8.01 0.68
C GLY A 126 -5.06 -8.78 1.04
N PHE A 127 -3.91 -8.14 0.88
CA PHE A 127 -2.61 -8.73 1.19
C PHE A 127 -1.99 -8.02 2.40
N ASN A 128 -1.38 -8.79 3.30
CA ASN A 128 -0.76 -8.30 4.54
C ASN A 128 -1.69 -7.45 5.41
N ILE A 129 -2.99 -7.75 5.42
CA ILE A 129 -3.98 -7.05 6.25
C ILE A 129 -4.75 -7.99 7.18
N GLY A 130 -4.34 -9.27 7.29
CA GLY A 130 -4.99 -10.28 8.13
C GLY A 130 -5.22 -9.82 9.57
N GLU A 131 -4.20 -9.25 10.23
CA GLU A 131 -4.31 -8.75 11.62
C GLU A 131 -5.41 -7.70 11.82
N ARG A 132 -5.63 -6.84 10.82
CA ARG A 132 -6.69 -5.81 10.84
C ARG A 132 -8.04 -6.42 10.49
N ALA A 133 -8.06 -7.25 9.44
CA ALA A 133 -9.27 -7.89 8.94
C ALA A 133 -9.87 -8.90 9.93
N HIS A 134 -9.07 -9.50 10.82
CA HIS A 134 -9.57 -10.33 11.92
C HIS A 134 -10.45 -9.59 12.93
N ARG A 135 -10.40 -8.25 12.96
CA ARG A 135 -11.20 -7.40 13.85
C ARG A 135 -12.53 -6.99 13.23
N ILE A 136 -12.82 -7.44 12.02
CA ILE A 136 -14.01 -7.07 11.27
C ILE A 136 -15.08 -8.13 11.50
N THR A 137 -16.23 -7.71 12.00
CA THR A 137 -17.41 -8.56 12.13
C THR A 137 -18.11 -8.66 10.77
N PRO A 138 -18.23 -9.88 10.20
CA PRO A 138 -18.96 -10.05 8.94
C PRO A 138 -20.40 -9.58 9.05
N GLY A 139 -20.86 -8.82 8.05
CA GLY A 139 -22.20 -8.25 7.99
C GLY A 139 -22.35 -6.88 8.66
N GLU A 140 -21.36 -6.43 9.43
CA GLU A 140 -21.33 -5.09 10.00
C GLU A 140 -20.60 -4.09 9.09
N THR A 141 -20.81 -2.81 9.36
CA THR A 141 -20.22 -1.72 8.59
C THR A 141 -18.76 -1.51 9.00
N CYS A 142 -17.88 -1.37 8.01
CA CYS A 142 -16.48 -1.06 8.21
C CYS A 142 -16.02 -0.01 7.19
N THR A 143 -14.88 0.62 7.46
CA THR A 143 -14.20 1.46 6.48
C THR A 143 -13.09 0.67 5.79
N ILE A 144 -13.03 0.79 4.47
CA ILE A 144 -11.97 0.24 3.64
C ILE A 144 -11.28 1.33 2.83
N ILE A 145 -9.98 1.13 2.62
CA ILE A 145 -9.21 1.78 1.57
C ILE A 145 -8.98 0.74 0.49
N TYR A 146 -9.33 1.05 -0.75
CA TYR A 146 -9.25 0.09 -1.84
C TYR A 146 -8.73 0.69 -3.14
N SER A 147 -8.24 -0.18 -4.02
CA SER A 147 -7.84 0.16 -5.37
C SER A 147 -8.31 -0.89 -6.36
N HIS A 148 -8.38 -0.46 -7.62
CA HIS A 148 -8.69 -1.36 -8.74
C HIS A 148 -7.42 -2.04 -9.22
N MET A 149 -7.52 -3.33 -9.51
CA MET A 149 -6.45 -4.11 -10.08
C MET A 149 -6.95 -4.96 -11.24
N PHE A 150 -6.12 -5.12 -12.25
CA PHE A 150 -6.31 -6.11 -13.30
C PHE A 150 -5.39 -7.28 -13.02
N ASP A 151 -5.97 -8.46 -12.86
CA ASP A 151 -5.23 -9.70 -12.74
C ASP A 151 -5.26 -10.43 -14.08
N ASN A 152 -4.09 -10.68 -14.65
CA ASN A 152 -3.91 -11.40 -15.91
C ASN A 152 -3.53 -12.85 -15.59
N TYR A 153 -4.51 -13.66 -15.20
CA TYR A 153 -4.31 -15.08 -14.96
C TYR A 153 -4.86 -15.91 -16.12
N GLY A 154 -4.02 -16.74 -16.75
CA GLY A 154 -4.44 -17.68 -17.80
C GLY A 154 -4.96 -17.03 -19.08
N GLY A 155 -4.46 -15.84 -19.45
CA GLY A 155 -4.87 -15.13 -20.67
C GLY A 155 -6.23 -14.42 -20.56
N ARG A 156 -6.85 -14.37 -19.38
CA ARG A 156 -8.06 -13.58 -19.11
C ARG A 156 -7.74 -12.49 -18.10
N SER A 157 -7.90 -11.24 -18.51
CA SER A 157 -7.85 -10.09 -17.61
C SER A 157 -9.14 -10.05 -16.79
N GLN A 158 -9.04 -10.25 -15.48
CA GLN A 158 -10.15 -10.07 -14.57
C GLN A 158 -9.90 -8.85 -13.71
N TRP A 159 -10.88 -7.97 -13.69
CA TRP A 159 -10.89 -6.85 -12.76
C TRP A 159 -11.15 -7.37 -11.34
N LYS A 160 -10.35 -6.89 -10.40
CA LYS A 160 -10.44 -7.23 -8.98
C LYS A 160 -10.32 -5.97 -8.15
N ILE A 161 -10.98 -5.98 -7.01
CA ILE A 161 -10.77 -4.96 -5.97
C ILE A 161 -9.73 -5.47 -5.00
N ARG A 162 -8.72 -4.64 -4.75
CA ARG A 162 -7.78 -4.84 -3.66
C ARG A 162 -8.09 -3.92 -2.51
N ILE A 163 -8.26 -4.49 -1.33
CA ILE A 163 -8.27 -3.75 -0.06
C ILE A 163 -6.82 -3.52 0.36
N GLU A 164 -6.45 -2.26 0.51
CA GLU A 164 -5.14 -1.81 1.00
C GLU A 164 -5.16 -1.59 2.52
N ASP A 165 -6.31 -1.19 3.07
CA ASP A 165 -6.52 -1.04 4.51
C ASP A 165 -7.97 -1.27 4.89
N ILE A 166 -8.22 -1.67 6.13
CA ILE A 166 -9.55 -1.95 6.67
C ILE A 166 -9.60 -1.74 8.19
N TRP A 167 -10.68 -1.14 8.67
CA TRP A 167 -10.97 -1.03 10.10
C TRP A 167 -12.48 -0.89 10.34
N GLN A 168 -12.92 -1.30 11.52
CA GLN A 168 -14.31 -1.17 11.96
C GLN A 168 -14.40 -0.09 13.04
N HIS A 169 -15.46 0.72 12.98
CA HIS A 169 -15.76 1.70 14.02
C HIS A 169 -16.60 0.98 15.08
N ASN A 170 -16.06 0.88 16.29
CA ASN A 170 -16.77 0.34 17.47
C ASN A 170 -17.70 1.40 18.07
#